data_AF-A0A9E2GDC5-F1
#
_entry.id   AF-A0A9E2GDC5-F1
#
_cell.length_a   1.000
_cell.length_b   1.000
_cell.length_c   1.000
_cell.angle_alpha   90.00
_cell.angle_beta   90.00
_cell.angle_gamma   90.00
#
_symmetry.space_group_name_H-M   'P 1'
#
loop_
_entity.id
_entity.type
_entity.pdbx_description
1 polymer ?
#
loop_
_entity_poly.entity_id
_entity_poly.type
_entity_poly.pdbx_seq_one_letter_code
_entity_poly.pdbx_strand_id
1 'polypeptide(L)' 'EGSRHSVFLLLTDIMKEGSEMLIASDDESVVKKAFGVAPEGGKVWLDGVMSRKKQVVPNFEKAFAK' A
#
# COMPACT_ATOMS: atom_id res chain seq x y z
N GLU A 1 21.78 -3.45 8.66
CA GLU A 1 20.61 -3.25 9.54
C GLU A 1 19.36 -3.25 8.66
N GLY A 2 18.35 -4.05 9.02
CA GLY A 2 16.99 -3.99 8.48
C GLY A 2 16.80 -4.50 7.04
N SER A 3 16.96 -5.80 6.79
CA SER A 3 16.48 -6.45 5.56
C SER A 3 14.94 -6.43 5.51
N ARG A 4 14.37 -5.29 5.16
CA ARG A 4 12.92 -5.11 5.00
C ARG A 4 12.53 -5.60 3.62
N HIS A 5 11.65 -6.60 3.57
CA HIS A 5 11.12 -7.15 2.31
C HIS A 5 10.39 -6.10 1.47
N SER A 6 9.65 -5.19 2.13
CA SER A 6 8.89 -4.13 1.46
C SER A 6 8.83 -2.87 2.31
N VAL A 7 8.83 -1.71 1.65
CA VAL A 7 8.58 -0.40 2.21
C VAL A 7 7.46 0.25 1.41
N PHE A 8 6.44 0.73 2.12
CA PHE A 8 5.30 1.43 1.54
C PHE A 8 5.25 2.85 2.10
N LEU A 9 5.29 3.85 1.24
CA LEU A 9 5.16 5.26 1.60
C LEU A 9 3.79 5.75 1.14
N LEU A 10 2.96 6.24 2.06
CA LEU A 10 1.63 6.77 1.74
C LEU A 10 1.65 8.30 1.81
N LEU A 11 1.26 8.93 0.72
CA LEU A 11 1.03 10.35 0.55
C LEU A 11 -0.49 10.59 0.58
N THR A 12 -1.02 10.94 1.75
CA THR A 12 -2.45 11.20 1.92
C THR A 12 -2.80 12.62 1.48
N ASP A 13 -3.66 12.73 0.48
CA ASP A 13 -4.28 13.98 0.04
C ASP A 13 -5.63 14.14 0.74
N ILE A 14 -5.70 15.06 1.70
CA ILE A 14 -6.91 15.37 2.46
C ILE A 14 -7.96 16.11 1.63
N MET A 15 -7.57 16.79 0.55
CA MET A 15 -8.48 17.54 -0.31
C MET A 15 -9.22 16.61 -1.27
N LYS A 16 -8.54 15.55 -1.73
CA LYS A 16 -9.10 14.51 -2.60
C LYS A 16 -9.55 13.26 -1.84
N GLU A 17 -9.49 13.28 -0.52
CA GLU A 17 -9.85 12.16 0.37
C GLU A 17 -9.24 10.81 -0.04
N GLY A 18 -7.99 10.80 -0.48
CA GLY A 18 -7.30 9.62 -0.99
C GLY A 18 -5.83 9.58 -0.57
N SER A 19 -5.16 8.47 -0.87
CA SER A 19 -3.72 8.34 -0.63
C SER A 19 -3.00 7.76 -1.84
N GLU A 20 -1.93 8.40 -2.28
CA GLU A 20 -0.96 7.80 -3.20
C GLU A 20 0.01 6.93 -2.41
N MET A 21 0.15 5.68 -2.79
CA MET A 21 1.08 4.74 -2.17
C MET A 21 2.25 4.47 -3.12
N LEU A 22 3.45 4.80 -2.67
CA LEU A 22 4.72 4.46 -3.29
C LEU A 22 5.25 3.15 -2.70
N ILE A 23 5.73 2.27 -3.56
CA ILE A 23 6.06 0.89 -3.23
C ILE A 23 7.53 0.66 -3.59
N ALA A 24 8.31 0.28 -2.59
CA ALA A 24 9.65 -0.26 -2.76
C ALA A 24 9.65 -1.67 -2.17
N SER A 25 9.44 -2.67 -3.02
CA SER A 25 9.29 -4.06 -2.62
C SER A 25 9.97 -4.96 -3.65
N ASP A 26 10.55 -6.07 -3.20
CA ASP A 26 11.04 -7.11 -4.10
C ASP A 26 9.89 -7.88 -4.78
N ASP A 27 8.67 -7.79 -4.21
CA ASP A 27 7.44 -8.37 -4.75
C ASP A 27 6.29 -7.34 -4.73
N GLU A 28 5.93 -6.81 -5.90
CA GLU A 28 4.80 -5.89 -6.07
C GLU A 28 3.43 -6.61 -6.08
N SER A 29 3.41 -7.94 -6.23
CA SER A 29 2.17 -8.73 -6.27
C SER A 29 1.40 -8.69 -4.94
N VAL A 30 2.11 -8.47 -3.83
CA VAL A 30 1.54 -8.24 -2.50
C VAL A 30 0.56 -7.06 -2.50
N VAL A 31 0.87 -5.97 -3.20
CA VAL A 31 0.02 -4.77 -3.23
C VAL A 31 -1.27 -5.06 -3.98
N LYS A 32 -1.16 -5.78 -5.10
CA LYS A 32 -2.32 -6.24 -5.85
C LYS A 32 -3.21 -7.17 -5.02
N LYS A 33 -2.63 -8.05 -4.18
CA LYS A 33 -3.40 -8.89 -3.25
C LYS A 33 -4.05 -8.07 -2.13
N ALA A 34 -3.35 -7.08 -1.58
CA ALA A 34 -3.83 -6.29 -0.45
C ALA A 34 -4.94 -5.30 -0.83
N PHE A 35 -4.83 -4.63 -1.97
CA PHE A 35 -5.75 -3.57 -2.38
C PHE A 35 -6.57 -3.89 -3.62
N GLY A 36 -6.28 -4.99 -4.32
CA GLY A 36 -6.95 -5.34 -5.58
C GLY A 36 -6.53 -4.47 -6.76
N VAL A 37 -5.62 -3.52 -6.56
CA VAL A 37 -5.16 -2.56 -7.58
C VAL A 37 -3.74 -2.93 -8.01
N ALA A 38 -3.48 -2.96 -9.31
CA ALA A 38 -2.14 -3.17 -9.83
C ALA A 38 -1.33 -1.87 -9.71
N PRO A 39 -0.16 -1.87 -9.06
CA PRO A 39 0.71 -0.71 -9.08
C PRO A 39 1.27 -0.49 -10.49
N GLU A 40 1.38 0.78 -10.88
CA GLU A 40 1.96 1.20 -12.16
C GLU A 40 3.23 2.00 -11.89
N GLY A 41 4.39 1.42 -12.19
CA GLY A 41 5.69 2.09 -11.98
C GLY A 41 6.01 2.35 -10.51
N GLY A 42 5.72 1.38 -9.63
CA GLY A 42 6.02 1.48 -8.19
C GLY A 42 5.10 2.42 -7.41
N LYS A 43 3.95 2.82 -7.99
CA LYS A 43 2.96 3.67 -7.32
C LYS A 43 1.54 3.19 -7.58
N VAL A 44 0.64 3.51 -6.66
CA VAL A 44 -0.79 3.23 -6.77
C VAL A 44 -1.62 4.30 -6.07
N TRP A 45 -2.71 4.74 -6.70
CA TRP A 45 -3.68 5.62 -6.06
C TRP A 45 -4.72 4.79 -5.31
N LEU A 46 -4.92 5.10 -4.03
CA LEU A 46 -5.92 4.48 -3.17
C LEU A 46 -6.99 5.50 -2.82
N ASP A 47 -8.11 5.40 -3.54
CA ASP A 47 -9.26 6.26 -3.34
C ASP A 47 -9.97 5.95 -2.02
N GLY A 48 -10.29 6.96 -1.22
CA GLY A 48 -10.96 6.79 0.09
C GLY A 48 -10.08 6.22 1.21
N VAL A 49 -8.78 6.00 0.96
CA VAL A 49 -7.85 5.54 2.00
C VAL A 49 -7.28 6.74 2.74
N MET A 50 -7.73 6.91 3.98
CA MET A 50 -7.26 7.97 4.88
C MET A 50 -6.68 7.42 6.19
N SER A 51 -7.12 6.22 6.60
CA SER A 51 -6.74 5.63 7.89
C SER A 51 -5.77 4.47 7.72
N ARG A 52 -4.49 4.74 7.97
CA ARG A 52 -3.43 3.71 7.94
C ARG A 52 -3.73 2.50 8.84
N LYS A 53 -4.16 2.74 10.09
CA LYS A 53 -4.41 1.67 11.07
C LYS A 53 -5.62 0.78 10.72
N LYS A 54 -6.65 1.33 10.08
CA LYS A 54 -7.90 0.60 9.81
C LYS A 54 -7.97 0.03 8.40
N GLN A 55 -7.37 0.72 7.43
CA GLN A 55 -7.53 0.39 6.00
C GLN A 55 -6.25 -0.17 5.37
N VAL A 56 -5.08 0.19 5.88
CA VAL A 56 -3.79 -0.19 5.25
C VAL A 56 -3.17 -1.40 5.93
N VAL A 57 -3.01 -1.34 7.26
CA VAL A 57 -2.41 -2.44 8.03
C VAL A 57 -3.17 -3.76 7.87
N PRO A 58 -4.51 -3.84 8.05
CA PRO A 58 -5.21 -5.11 7.98
C PRO A 58 -5.20 -5.74 6.58
N ASN A 59 -5.16 -4.91 5.53
CA ASN A 59 -5.09 -5.39 4.14
C ASN A 59 -3.74 -6.02 3.83
N PHE A 60 -2.65 -5.40 4.29
CA PHE A 60 -1.32 -5.99 4.17
C PHE A 60 -1.16 -7.22 5.05
N GLU A 61 -1.63 -7.21 6.31
CA GLU A 61 -1.59 -8.41 7.17
C GLU A 61 -2.27 -9.60 6.49
N LYS A 62 -3.45 -9.41 5.89
CA LYS A 62 -4.13 -10.47 5.13
C LYS A 62 -3.36 -10.92 3.89
N ALA A 63 -2.67 -10.01 3.22
CA ALA A 63 -1.89 -10.32 2.02
C ALA A 63 -0.56 -11.05 2.33
N PHE A 64 0.04 -10.79 3.48
CA PHE A 64 1.28 -11.42 3.95
C PHE A 64 1.06 -12.67 4.81
N ALA A 65 -0.12 -12.83 5.45
CA ALA A 65 -0.43 -14.02 6.25
C ALA A 65 -0.74 -15.27 5.43
N LYS A 66 -0.70 -15.19 4.10
CA LYS A 66 -0.92 -16.29 3.15
C LYS A 66 0.32 -16.48 2.27
#